data_AF-A0A8J5IRS3-F1
#
_entry.id   AF-A0A8J5IRS3-F1
#
_cell.length_a   1.000
_cell.length_b   1.000
_cell.length_c   1.000
_cell.angle_alpha   90.00
_cell.angle_beta   90.00
_cell.angle_gamma   90.00
#
_symmetry.space_group_name_H-M   'P 1'
#
loop_
_entity.id
_entity.type
_entity.pdbx_description
1 polymer ?
#
loop_
_entity_poly.entity_id
_entity_poly.type
_entity_poly.pdbx_seq_one_letter_code
_entity_poly.pdbx_strand_id
1 'polypeptide(L)'
;MVYHETALTIGQASCCRLVSFILLLWAWYGGEMDKKLEDEDTKVQTHRVKVRWSLARVFNDVTTGVTASPVVVLMVIGLLVFMETLINYTPTVSTMRGHACSPKVLDANNIEYQSGHRYYAGLREIGALPPPQMTGDHAKLCSKMSRLQAKYEYCLPISGRKDTPFCSAADRMNLLNVKNETICYASVLHMLMLEVYEELQTTKNMPFLAFGSLLGAVRNQSMIPFTEDVDIGYVGDMVAAERVKLALRRKGYHMFYLDIWRVCVAPTHPLAGHLYDPSLPISDSFAVPYVDLYKMTQTESGDWDMQEMEGSNGRILPYKKVWPFSLVKINGMAFETVRDPDFFLTEAYGLDYMTPKPRNESPESLEPEAPKYP
;
A
#
# COMPACT_ATOMS: atom_id res chain seq x y z
N MET A 1 28.38 22.14 -44.60
CA MET A 1 28.24 20.93 -43.75
C MET A 1 27.44 21.39 -42.52
N VAL A 2 26.13 21.17 -42.35
CA VAL A 2 25.22 20.08 -42.80
C VAL A 2 25.73 18.74 -42.24
N TYR A 3 25.09 18.01 -41.32
CA TYR A 3 23.81 18.10 -40.57
C TYR A 3 24.06 17.80 -39.06
N HIS A 4 23.16 17.89 -38.06
CA HIS A 4 21.75 18.30 -37.93
C HIS A 4 21.44 18.78 -36.49
N GLU A 5 20.38 19.56 -36.30
CA GLU A 5 19.59 19.67 -35.05
C GLU A 5 18.10 19.65 -35.44
N THR A 6 17.24 18.88 -34.75
CA THR A 6 15.76 19.03 -34.70
C THR A 6 15.14 17.89 -33.88
N ALA A 7 14.56 18.18 -32.70
CA ALA A 7 13.48 17.38 -32.09
C ALA A 7 12.96 18.02 -30.76
N LEU A 8 12.34 19.21 -30.78
CA LEU A 8 11.71 19.75 -29.56
C LEU A 8 10.46 20.64 -29.74
N THR A 9 9.59 20.37 -30.73
CA THR A 9 8.28 21.08 -30.87
C THR A 9 7.21 20.23 -31.55
N ILE A 10 6.70 19.17 -30.90
CA ILE A 10 5.49 18.44 -31.38
C ILE A 10 4.47 18.17 -30.24
N GLY A 11 4.91 18.00 -28.99
CA GLY A 11 4.02 17.56 -27.89
C GLY A 11 2.89 18.51 -27.45
N GLN A 12 3.07 19.83 -27.55
CA GLN A 12 2.08 20.80 -27.02
C GLN A 12 0.98 21.21 -28.00
N ALA A 13 1.16 21.02 -29.32
CA ALA A 13 0.17 21.46 -30.32
C ALA A 13 -1.06 20.54 -30.40
N SER A 14 -0.91 19.25 -30.09
CA SER A 14 -1.99 18.25 -30.25
C SER A 14 -3.03 18.29 -29.14
N CYS A 15 -2.65 18.64 -27.91
CA CYS A 15 -3.56 18.64 -26.76
C CYS A 15 -4.60 19.77 -26.84
N CYS A 16 -4.17 21.00 -27.18
CA CYS A 16 -5.08 22.14 -27.33
C CYS A 16 -6.12 21.94 -28.45
N ARG A 17 -5.78 21.25 -29.54
CA ARG A 17 -6.72 21.02 -30.66
C ARG A 17 -7.85 20.07 -30.30
N LEU A 18 -7.60 19.05 -29.46
CA LEU A 18 -8.63 18.09 -29.06
C LEU A 18 -9.66 18.72 -28.12
N VAL A 19 -9.21 19.54 -27.16
CA VAL A 19 -10.10 20.28 -26.23
C VAL A 19 -10.98 21.28 -26.97
N SER A 20 -10.44 22.01 -27.96
CA SER A 20 -11.25 22.92 -28.79
C SER A 20 -12.33 22.20 -29.60
N PHE A 21 -12.09 20.97 -30.06
CA PHE A 21 -13.06 20.19 -30.83
C PHE A 21 -14.24 19.70 -29.96
N ILE A 22 -13.96 19.32 -28.71
CA ILE A 22 -14.98 18.85 -27.75
C ILE A 22 -15.89 20.01 -27.30
N LEU A 23 -15.32 21.20 -27.06
CA LEU A 23 -16.10 22.40 -26.69
C LEU A 23 -17.02 22.87 -27.83
N LEU A 24 -16.58 22.77 -29.09
CA LEU A 24 -17.41 23.08 -30.26
C LEU A 24 -18.59 22.10 -30.43
N LEU A 25 -18.41 20.82 -30.10
CA LEU A 25 -19.49 19.82 -30.12
C LEU A 25 -20.52 20.06 -29.00
N TRP A 26 -20.08 20.51 -27.82
CA TRP A 26 -20.99 20.84 -26.72
C TRP A 26 -21.86 22.07 -27.01
N ALA A 27 -21.30 23.09 -27.68
CA ALA A 27 -22.01 24.29 -28.07
C ALA A 27 -23.08 24.07 -29.17
N TRP A 28 -23.02 22.97 -29.92
CA TRP A 28 -23.95 22.69 -31.03
C TRP A 28 -25.19 21.88 -30.62
N TYR A 29 -25.17 21.23 -29.45
CA TYR A 29 -26.25 20.36 -28.95
C TYR A 29 -27.02 20.90 -27.73
N GLY A 30 -26.70 22.12 -27.26
CA GLY A 30 -27.42 22.78 -26.17
C GLY A 30 -28.74 23.40 -26.62
N GLY A 31 -29.79 22.59 -26.75
CA GLY A 31 -31.12 23.04 -27.18
C GLY A 31 -32.28 22.27 -26.55
N GLU A 32 -32.84 22.85 -25.49
CA GLU A 32 -34.28 22.86 -25.16
C GLU A 32 -35.00 21.52 -24.84
N MET A 33 -35.29 21.29 -23.55
CA MET A 33 -36.43 20.46 -23.12
C MET A 33 -37.12 21.09 -21.90
N ASP A 34 -38.42 21.34 -22.04
CA ASP A 34 -39.30 21.88 -20.99
C ASP A 34 -40.50 20.93 -20.79
N LYS A 35 -40.72 20.46 -19.55
CA LYS A 35 -41.97 19.81 -19.03
C LYS A 35 -42.43 18.50 -19.73
N LYS A 36 -43.09 17.51 -19.08
CA LYS A 36 -44.01 17.54 -17.93
C LYS A 36 -44.37 16.09 -17.46
N LEU A 37 -44.82 15.94 -16.19
CA LEU A 37 -45.79 14.93 -15.65
C LEU A 37 -45.42 13.41 -15.62
N GLU A 38 -45.41 12.75 -14.43
CA GLU A 38 -46.45 11.83 -13.83
C GLU A 38 -46.41 10.37 -14.37
N ASP A 39 -46.61 9.27 -13.61
CA ASP A 39 -46.70 9.00 -12.15
C ASP A 39 -46.53 7.46 -11.86
N GLU A 40 -46.56 7.06 -10.58
CA GLU A 40 -46.84 5.72 -9.98
C GLU A 40 -46.00 4.43 -10.30
N ASP A 41 -45.11 4.11 -9.35
CA ASP A 41 -45.18 3.01 -8.34
C ASP A 41 -45.13 1.46 -8.68
N THR A 42 -44.57 0.76 -7.69
CA THR A 42 -44.59 -0.67 -7.30
C THR A 42 -43.64 -1.74 -7.88
N LYS A 43 -42.90 -2.31 -6.89
CA LYS A 43 -42.60 -3.73 -6.61
C LYS A 43 -41.25 -4.38 -7.00
N VAL A 44 -40.43 -4.46 -5.94
CA VAL A 44 -39.38 -5.43 -5.61
C VAL A 44 -39.63 -6.87 -6.10
N GLN A 45 -38.66 -7.47 -6.81
CA GLN A 45 -38.10 -8.79 -6.44
C GLN A 45 -36.77 -9.17 -7.13
N THR A 46 -35.73 -9.33 -6.31
CA THR A 46 -34.64 -10.34 -6.40
C THR A 46 -34.08 -10.73 -7.78
N HIS A 47 -32.94 -10.14 -8.15
CA HIS A 47 -32.08 -10.69 -9.21
C HIS A 47 -31.21 -11.87 -8.69
N ARG A 48 -31.34 -13.04 -9.32
CA ARG A 48 -30.29 -14.08 -9.34
C ARG A 48 -29.81 -14.30 -10.77
N VAL A 49 -28.50 -14.53 -10.91
CA VAL A 49 -27.75 -14.43 -12.17
C VAL A 49 -28.17 -15.46 -13.23
N LYS A 50 -28.42 -14.97 -14.46
CA LYS A 50 -28.25 -15.72 -15.72
C LYS A 50 -27.61 -14.84 -16.79
N VAL A 51 -26.34 -14.46 -16.56
CA VAL A 51 -25.52 -13.79 -17.59
C VAL A 51 -24.96 -14.85 -18.55
N ARG A 52 -25.82 -15.24 -19.50
CA ARG A 52 -25.51 -15.92 -20.76
C ARG A 52 -26.69 -15.60 -21.67
N TRP A 53 -26.44 -15.39 -22.98
CA TRP A 53 -27.41 -15.09 -24.08
C TRP A 53 -27.57 -13.65 -24.62
N SER A 54 -26.90 -12.61 -24.09
CA SER A 54 -27.06 -11.24 -24.65
C SER A 54 -26.13 -10.91 -25.84
N LEU A 55 -24.86 -11.35 -25.83
CA LEU A 55 -23.86 -10.97 -26.85
C LEU A 55 -24.16 -11.49 -28.26
N ALA A 56 -24.83 -12.64 -28.40
CA ALA A 56 -25.14 -13.23 -29.69
C ALA A 56 -26.24 -12.48 -30.47
N ARG A 57 -27.01 -11.59 -29.82
CA ARG A 57 -28.11 -10.86 -30.47
C ARG A 57 -27.66 -9.53 -31.10
N VAL A 58 -26.61 -8.91 -30.57
CA VAL A 58 -26.08 -7.62 -31.09
C VAL A 58 -25.38 -7.77 -32.45
N PHE A 59 -24.84 -8.94 -32.75
CA PHE A 59 -24.11 -9.18 -34.00
C PHE A 59 -24.97 -9.59 -35.21
N ASN A 60 -26.24 -9.97 -35.02
CA ASN A 60 -27.09 -10.46 -36.12
C ASN A 60 -27.84 -9.36 -36.88
N ASP A 61 -28.01 -8.16 -36.31
CA ASP A 61 -28.75 -7.05 -36.95
C ASP A 61 -27.84 -6.13 -37.80
N VAL A 62 -26.53 -6.40 -37.89
CA VAL A 62 -25.56 -5.58 -38.65
C VAL A 62 -25.39 -6.04 -40.10
N THR A 63 -25.86 -7.24 -40.46
CA THR A 63 -25.64 -7.85 -41.79
C THR A 63 -26.69 -7.49 -42.86
N THR A 64 -27.73 -6.71 -42.54
CA THR A 64 -28.76 -6.28 -43.50
C THR A 64 -28.80 -4.76 -43.70
N GLY A 65 -27.73 -4.22 -44.28
CA GLY A 65 -27.79 -3.10 -45.24
C GLY A 65 -28.44 -1.78 -44.82
N VAL A 66 -27.82 -1.04 -43.89
CA VAL A 66 -27.84 0.44 -43.90
C VAL A 66 -26.42 0.94 -43.62
N THR A 67 -26.06 2.08 -44.22
CA THR A 67 -24.75 2.74 -44.07
C THR A 67 -24.33 2.89 -42.61
N ALA A 68 -23.19 2.30 -42.24
CA ALA A 68 -22.59 2.54 -40.92
C ALA A 68 -22.32 4.04 -40.75
N SER A 69 -22.93 4.65 -39.73
CA SER A 69 -22.70 6.06 -39.40
C SER A 69 -21.21 6.32 -39.21
N PRO A 70 -20.65 7.44 -39.71
CA PRO A 70 -19.23 7.78 -39.53
C PRO A 70 -18.78 7.71 -38.06
N VAL A 71 -19.69 8.01 -37.13
CA VAL A 71 -19.48 7.90 -35.68
C VAL A 71 -19.17 6.47 -35.24
N VAL A 72 -19.89 5.47 -35.77
CA VAL A 72 -19.68 4.05 -35.42
C VAL A 72 -18.34 3.57 -35.97
N VAL A 73 -18.00 3.95 -37.20
CA VAL A 73 -16.69 3.63 -37.80
C VAL A 73 -15.55 4.26 -37.00
N LEU A 74 -15.69 5.53 -36.60
CA LEU A 74 -14.71 6.22 -35.76
C LEU A 74 -14.61 5.65 -34.34
N MET A 75 -15.71 5.20 -33.73
CA MET A 75 -15.65 4.49 -32.44
C MET A 75 -14.93 3.15 -32.55
N VAL A 76 -15.19 2.36 -33.61
CA VAL A 76 -14.51 1.08 -33.83
C VAL A 76 -13.02 1.29 -34.13
N ILE A 77 -12.65 2.27 -34.96
CA ILE A 77 -11.24 2.64 -35.20
C ILE A 77 -10.60 3.14 -33.90
N GLY A 78 -11.29 3.98 -33.12
CA GLY A 78 -10.81 4.46 -31.82
C GLY A 78 -10.58 3.33 -30.81
N LEU A 79 -11.49 2.35 -30.75
CA LEU A 79 -11.33 1.14 -29.95
C LEU A 79 -10.19 0.25 -30.45
N LEU A 80 -10.03 0.06 -31.76
CA LEU A 80 -8.94 -0.72 -32.33
C LEU A 80 -7.58 -0.07 -32.07
N VAL A 81 -7.46 1.25 -32.28
CA VAL A 81 -6.25 2.02 -31.95
C VAL A 81 -6.01 2.02 -30.44
N PHE A 82 -7.05 2.13 -29.60
CA PHE A 82 -6.90 2.05 -28.15
C PHE A 82 -6.41 0.66 -27.71
N MET A 83 -6.96 -0.43 -28.29
CA MET A 83 -6.51 -1.80 -28.04
C MET A 83 -5.11 -2.07 -28.58
N GLU A 84 -4.74 -1.56 -29.76
CA GLU A 84 -3.36 -1.63 -30.26
C GLU A 84 -2.42 -0.80 -29.38
N THR A 85 -2.82 0.37 -28.90
CA THR A 85 -2.02 1.09 -27.91
C THR A 85 -1.91 0.29 -26.63
N LEU A 86 -2.97 -0.33 -26.10
CA LEU A 86 -2.89 -1.19 -24.91
C LEU A 86 -2.02 -2.43 -25.13
N ILE A 87 -1.98 -3.02 -26.33
CA ILE A 87 -1.11 -4.17 -26.65
C ILE A 87 0.35 -3.74 -26.85
N ASN A 88 0.59 -2.50 -27.29
CA ASN A 88 1.94 -1.93 -27.40
C ASN A 88 2.42 -1.20 -26.13
N TYR A 89 1.51 -0.83 -25.22
CA TYR A 89 1.76 -0.20 -23.90
C TYR A 89 1.55 -1.13 -22.72
N THR A 90 1.01 -2.35 -22.89
CA THR A 90 1.47 -3.45 -22.05
C THR A 90 2.98 -3.42 -22.21
N PRO A 91 3.76 -3.10 -21.16
CA PRO A 91 5.19 -3.28 -21.28
C PRO A 91 5.33 -4.74 -21.70
N THR A 92 6.07 -4.98 -22.78
CA THR A 92 6.74 -6.26 -22.88
C THR A 92 7.56 -6.33 -21.61
N VAL A 93 7.02 -7.06 -20.63
CA VAL A 93 7.80 -7.65 -19.57
C VAL A 93 8.78 -8.49 -20.35
N SER A 94 9.92 -7.88 -20.67
CA SER A 94 11.11 -8.58 -21.03
C SER A 94 11.31 -9.49 -19.84
N THR A 95 10.91 -10.73 -20.06
CA THR A 95 11.27 -11.87 -19.25
C THR A 95 12.78 -11.86 -19.33
N MET A 96 13.40 -11.17 -18.37
CA MET A 96 14.85 -11.16 -18.17
C MET A 96 15.20 -12.59 -17.80
N ARG A 97 15.40 -13.42 -18.84
CA ARG A 97 15.69 -14.83 -18.74
C ARG A 97 16.94 -15.00 -17.88
N GLY A 98 16.73 -15.38 -16.63
CA GLY A 98 17.78 -15.89 -15.74
C GLY A 98 19.04 -15.01 -15.67
N HIS A 99 18.91 -13.69 -15.63
CA HIS A 99 20.06 -12.83 -15.32
C HIS A 99 20.02 -12.49 -13.84
N ALA A 100 20.94 -13.08 -13.09
CA ALA A 100 21.18 -12.73 -11.70
C ALA A 100 21.56 -11.25 -11.63
N CYS A 101 20.97 -10.52 -10.70
CA CYS A 101 21.29 -9.14 -10.41
C CYS A 101 21.36 -8.93 -8.91
N SER A 102 21.95 -7.82 -8.49
CA SER A 102 22.02 -7.46 -7.08
C SER A 102 21.63 -5.99 -6.92
N PRO A 103 20.65 -5.66 -6.07
CA PRO A 103 20.24 -4.28 -5.84
C PRO A 103 21.37 -3.54 -5.11
N LYS A 104 21.53 -2.24 -5.40
CA LYS A 104 22.47 -1.40 -4.66
C LYS A 104 21.91 -1.15 -3.25
N VAL A 105 22.35 -1.97 -2.29
CA VAL A 105 22.16 -1.77 -0.85
C VAL A 105 22.77 -0.44 -0.43
N LEU A 106 22.11 0.24 0.50
CA LEU A 106 22.55 1.49 1.10
C LEU A 106 23.55 1.21 2.23
N ASP A 107 24.56 2.06 2.35
CA ASP A 107 25.54 2.01 3.43
C ASP A 107 25.01 2.78 4.66
N ALA A 108 24.86 2.08 5.79
CA ALA A 108 24.36 2.64 7.05
C ALA A 108 25.21 3.81 7.59
N ASN A 109 26.48 3.92 7.20
CA ASN A 109 27.34 5.04 7.56
C ASN A 109 26.96 6.34 6.84
N ASN A 110 26.31 6.22 5.67
CA ASN A 110 25.86 7.33 4.83
C ASN A 110 24.37 7.66 5.04
N ILE A 111 23.72 7.05 6.04
CA ILE A 111 22.31 7.28 6.39
C ILE A 111 22.22 8.18 7.64
N GLU A 112 21.37 9.20 7.53
CA GLU A 112 20.92 10.04 8.65
C GLU A 112 19.75 9.35 9.37
N TYR A 113 19.85 9.25 10.70
CA TYR A 113 18.87 8.61 11.57
C TYR A 113 18.43 9.62 12.64
N GLN A 114 17.15 9.57 13.05
CA GLN A 114 16.55 10.65 13.85
C GLN A 114 16.85 10.50 15.34
N SER A 115 16.89 9.27 15.87
CA SER A 115 17.32 9.02 17.24
C SER A 115 18.77 8.53 17.36
N GLY A 116 19.43 8.87 18.46
CA GLY A 116 20.75 8.35 18.83
C GLY A 116 20.74 6.92 19.38
N HIS A 117 19.72 6.13 19.06
CA HIS A 117 19.55 4.79 19.64
C HIS A 117 20.69 3.84 19.22
N ARG A 118 21.18 3.03 20.16
CA ARG A 118 22.32 2.10 19.98
C ARG A 118 22.19 1.15 18.78
N TYR A 119 20.97 0.91 18.30
CA TYR A 119 20.69 0.16 17.08
C TYR A 119 21.47 0.70 15.87
N TYR A 120 21.51 2.02 15.67
CA TYR A 120 22.18 2.61 14.50
C TYR A 120 23.71 2.55 14.59
N ALA A 121 24.25 2.63 15.80
CA ALA A 121 25.68 2.42 16.02
C ALA A 121 26.06 0.97 15.65
N GLY A 122 25.31 -0.02 16.14
CA GLY A 122 25.52 -1.42 15.78
C GLY A 122 25.27 -1.72 14.29
N LEU A 123 24.27 -1.08 13.68
CA LEU A 123 23.99 -1.20 12.24
C LEU A 123 25.13 -0.66 11.37
N ARG A 124 25.81 0.40 11.83
CA ARG A 124 27.03 0.94 11.19
C ARG A 124 28.25 0.04 11.44
N GLU A 125 28.37 -0.52 12.64
CA GLU A 125 29.48 -1.41 13.05
C GLU A 125 29.51 -2.75 12.29
N ILE A 126 28.33 -3.28 11.89
CA ILE A 126 28.21 -4.43 10.98
C ILE A 126 28.91 -4.16 9.64
N GLY A 127 28.96 -2.90 9.20
CA GLY A 127 29.49 -2.50 7.91
C GLY A 127 28.60 -2.89 6.73
N ALA A 128 29.18 -2.90 5.53
CA ALA A 128 28.47 -3.25 4.31
C ALA A 128 28.26 -4.77 4.21
N LEU A 129 27.01 -5.22 4.35
CA LEU A 129 26.64 -6.61 4.08
C LEU A 129 26.66 -6.92 2.57
N PRO A 130 26.94 -8.18 2.17
CA PRO A 130 26.80 -8.60 0.79
C PRO A 130 25.37 -8.33 0.29
N PRO A 131 25.18 -7.64 -0.84
CA PRO A 131 23.84 -7.36 -1.34
C PRO A 131 23.17 -8.65 -1.84
N PRO A 132 21.85 -8.80 -1.69
CA PRO A 132 21.14 -10.02 -2.02
C PRO A 132 21.29 -10.36 -3.51
N GLN A 133 21.40 -11.65 -3.83
CA GLN A 133 21.47 -12.12 -5.21
C GLN A 133 20.05 -12.47 -5.68
N MET A 134 19.50 -11.60 -6.53
CA MET A 134 18.16 -11.73 -7.09
C MET A 134 18.23 -12.50 -8.41
N THR A 135 17.45 -13.58 -8.51
CA THR A 135 17.40 -14.47 -9.68
C THR A 135 15.95 -14.73 -10.09
N GLY A 136 15.73 -15.28 -11.29
CA GLY A 136 14.38 -15.54 -11.78
C GLY A 136 13.48 -14.30 -11.74
N ASP A 137 12.26 -14.43 -11.21
CA ASP A 137 11.33 -13.32 -11.05
C ASP A 137 11.84 -12.23 -10.09
N HIS A 138 12.68 -12.58 -9.10
CA HIS A 138 13.22 -11.61 -8.14
C HIS A 138 14.13 -10.58 -8.79
N ALA A 139 14.63 -10.82 -10.01
CA ALA A 139 15.37 -9.83 -10.78
C ALA A 139 14.58 -8.51 -11.00
N LYS A 140 13.25 -8.54 -10.93
CA LYS A 140 12.38 -7.34 -10.95
C LYS A 140 12.66 -6.36 -9.80
N LEU A 141 13.15 -6.86 -8.65
CA LEU A 141 13.53 -6.08 -7.47
C LEU A 141 14.79 -5.21 -7.68
N CYS A 142 15.61 -5.52 -8.69
CA CYS A 142 16.75 -4.69 -9.08
C CYS A 142 16.35 -3.47 -9.93
N SER A 143 15.16 -3.47 -10.54
CA SER A 143 14.74 -2.41 -11.46
C SER A 143 14.32 -1.14 -10.72
N LYS A 144 14.87 0.00 -11.16
CA LYS A 144 14.50 1.33 -10.63
C LYS A 144 13.15 1.83 -11.14
N MET A 145 12.69 1.31 -12.28
CA MET A 145 11.45 1.73 -12.95
C MET A 145 10.23 1.03 -12.36
N SER A 146 10.29 -0.28 -12.15
CA SER A 146 9.19 -1.06 -11.55
C SER A 146 8.78 -0.49 -10.18
N ARG A 147 9.75 -0.15 -9.33
CA ARG A 147 9.54 0.44 -8.00
C ARG A 147 8.55 1.63 -7.98
N LEU A 148 8.50 2.46 -9.03
CA LEU A 148 7.64 3.66 -9.00
C LEU A 148 6.14 3.34 -9.06
N GLN A 149 5.79 2.16 -9.58
CA GLN A 149 4.41 1.67 -9.73
C GLN A 149 4.12 0.45 -8.84
N ALA A 150 5.15 -0.27 -8.41
CA ALA A 150 5.03 -1.42 -7.53
C ALA A 150 4.51 -1.06 -6.12
N LYS A 151 3.62 -1.91 -5.63
CA LYS A 151 3.07 -1.93 -4.28
C LYS A 151 3.92 -2.91 -3.46
N TYR A 152 3.35 -4.06 -3.07
CA TYR A 152 4.05 -5.16 -2.41
C TYR A 152 5.16 -5.80 -3.28
N GLU A 153 5.08 -5.66 -4.61
CA GLU A 153 6.00 -6.32 -5.55
C GLU A 153 7.42 -5.72 -5.54
N TYR A 154 7.66 -4.69 -4.71
CA TYR A 154 8.99 -4.14 -4.41
C TYR A 154 9.39 -4.29 -2.93
N CYS A 155 8.57 -4.94 -2.11
CA CYS A 155 8.97 -5.37 -0.78
C CYS A 155 9.98 -6.50 -0.87
N LEU A 156 10.93 -6.54 0.06
CA LEU A 156 11.87 -7.62 0.18
C LEU A 156 11.14 -8.88 0.71
N PRO A 157 11.23 -10.04 0.05
CA PRO A 157 10.78 -11.30 0.63
C PRO A 157 11.62 -11.62 1.87
N ILE A 158 10.97 -11.78 3.02
CA ILE A 158 11.59 -11.99 4.34
C ILE A 158 10.80 -13.08 5.05
N SER A 159 11.47 -14.19 5.40
CA SER A 159 10.93 -15.20 6.31
C SER A 159 11.44 -14.96 7.74
N GLY A 160 10.82 -15.63 8.71
CA GLY A 160 11.25 -15.57 10.10
C GLY A 160 10.32 -16.38 10.98
N ARG A 161 10.80 -16.74 12.18
CA ARG A 161 9.95 -17.36 13.19
C ARG A 161 8.91 -16.37 13.69
N LYS A 162 7.70 -16.86 13.95
CA LYS A 162 6.55 -16.13 14.49
C LYS A 162 6.08 -16.67 15.86
N ASP A 163 6.78 -17.66 16.40
CA ASP A 163 6.36 -18.45 17.55
C ASP A 163 6.98 -18.00 18.89
N THR A 164 6.33 -18.39 19.99
CA THR A 164 6.81 -18.20 21.35
C THR A 164 7.44 -19.48 21.90
N PRO A 165 8.52 -19.41 22.71
CA PRO A 165 9.07 -18.20 23.33
C PRO A 165 10.08 -17.44 22.46
N PHE A 166 10.43 -17.91 21.26
CA PHE A 166 11.53 -17.35 20.46
C PHE A 166 11.35 -15.86 20.12
N CYS A 167 10.14 -15.45 19.79
CA CYS A 167 9.82 -14.06 19.47
C CYS A 167 9.30 -13.20 20.66
N SER A 168 9.36 -13.72 21.89
CA SER A 168 8.90 -12.98 23.07
C SER A 168 9.78 -11.74 23.34
N ALA A 169 9.16 -10.56 23.39
CA ALA A 169 9.86 -9.26 23.54
C ALA A 169 10.98 -9.02 22.51
N ALA A 170 10.86 -9.60 21.32
CA ALA A 170 11.82 -9.42 20.23
C ALA A 170 11.85 -7.96 19.77
N ASP A 171 13.04 -7.46 19.45
CA ASP A 171 13.29 -6.07 19.07
C ASP A 171 14.25 -5.97 17.86
N ARG A 172 14.50 -4.75 17.41
CA ARG A 172 15.38 -4.48 16.24
C ARG A 172 16.86 -4.81 16.50
N MET A 173 17.31 -4.89 17.75
CA MET A 173 18.69 -5.27 18.10
C MET A 173 18.97 -6.73 17.76
N ASN A 174 17.96 -7.62 17.76
CA ASN A 174 18.15 -9.01 17.37
C ASN A 174 18.65 -9.15 15.92
N LEU A 175 18.28 -8.21 15.03
CA LEU A 175 18.70 -8.18 13.62
C LEU A 175 20.17 -7.80 13.40
N LEU A 176 20.88 -7.41 14.46
CA LEU A 176 22.29 -7.03 14.37
C LEU A 176 23.23 -8.25 14.43
N ASN A 177 22.75 -9.40 14.90
CA ASN A 177 23.54 -10.63 14.88
C ASN A 177 23.40 -11.33 13.52
N VAL A 178 24.05 -10.76 12.50
CA VAL A 178 23.98 -11.21 11.09
C VAL A 178 24.53 -12.62 10.82
N LYS A 179 25.06 -13.30 11.85
CA LYS A 179 25.47 -14.72 11.80
C LYS A 179 24.34 -15.69 12.13
N ASN A 180 23.24 -15.22 12.73
CA ASN A 180 22.07 -16.06 13.01
C ASN A 180 21.19 -16.17 11.77
N GLU A 181 21.13 -17.34 11.15
CA GLU A 181 20.25 -17.58 9.99
C GLU A 181 18.75 -17.49 10.36
N THR A 182 18.40 -17.80 11.62
CA THR A 182 17.03 -17.68 12.11
C THR A 182 16.76 -16.32 12.74
N ILE A 183 15.97 -15.49 12.07
CA ILE A 183 15.45 -14.23 12.61
C ILE A 183 14.04 -14.40 13.20
N CYS A 184 13.70 -13.52 14.15
CA CYS A 184 12.32 -13.36 14.60
C CYS A 184 11.61 -12.33 13.70
N TYR A 185 10.41 -12.67 13.22
CA TYR A 185 9.60 -11.80 12.36
C TYR A 185 9.25 -10.48 13.07
N ALA A 186 8.88 -10.55 14.35
CA ALA A 186 8.57 -9.39 15.19
C ALA A 186 9.75 -8.41 15.39
N SER A 187 11.01 -8.86 15.24
CA SER A 187 12.17 -7.96 15.22
C SER A 187 12.19 -7.06 13.98
N VAL A 188 11.74 -7.57 12.83
CA VAL A 188 11.62 -6.82 11.57
C VAL A 188 10.46 -5.84 11.64
N LEU A 189 9.32 -6.26 12.19
CA LEU A 189 8.18 -5.37 12.46
C LEU A 189 8.55 -4.24 13.43
N HIS A 190 9.26 -4.56 14.52
CA HIS A 190 9.74 -3.55 15.47
C HIS A 190 10.76 -2.57 14.85
N MET A 191 11.58 -3.02 13.89
CA MET A 191 12.45 -2.13 13.11
C MET A 191 11.61 -1.18 12.24
N LEU A 192 10.66 -1.73 11.47
CA LEU A 192 9.76 -0.96 10.60
C LEU A 192 8.96 0.09 11.39
N MET A 193 8.36 -0.31 12.52
CA MET A 193 7.59 0.57 13.41
C MET A 193 8.38 1.83 13.78
N LEU A 194 9.61 1.64 14.28
CA LEU A 194 10.43 2.76 14.77
C LEU A 194 10.87 3.70 13.65
N GLU A 195 11.31 3.19 12.49
CA GLU A 195 11.71 4.07 11.39
C GLU A 195 10.54 4.87 10.83
N VAL A 196 9.36 4.25 10.68
CA VAL A 196 8.18 4.93 10.16
C VAL A 196 7.64 5.94 11.15
N TYR A 197 7.61 5.62 12.45
CA TYR A 197 7.20 6.54 13.50
C TYR A 197 8.14 7.76 13.60
N GLU A 198 9.47 7.55 13.61
CA GLU A 198 10.47 8.63 13.65
C GLU A 198 10.40 9.55 12.41
N GLU A 199 10.21 8.99 11.20
CA GLU A 199 10.08 9.80 9.97
C GLU A 199 8.76 10.57 9.90
N LEU A 200 7.66 10.01 10.40
CA LEU A 200 6.38 10.73 10.52
C LEU A 200 6.52 11.93 11.47
N GLN A 201 7.12 11.76 12.65
CA GLN A 201 7.39 12.88 13.57
C GLN A 201 8.29 13.94 12.94
N THR A 202 9.39 13.53 12.30
CA THR A 202 10.37 14.44 11.67
C THR A 202 9.76 15.28 10.54
N THR A 203 8.79 14.71 9.81
CA THR A 203 8.04 15.40 8.75
C THR A 203 6.86 16.24 9.27
N LYS A 204 6.70 16.36 10.60
CA LYS A 204 5.62 17.09 11.30
C LYS A 204 4.23 16.47 11.17
N ASN A 205 4.17 15.16 10.94
CA ASN A 205 2.96 14.38 11.17
C ASN A 205 2.87 14.06 12.68
N MET A 206 1.66 13.75 13.17
CA MET A 206 1.44 13.29 14.55
C MET A 206 1.06 11.80 14.54
N PRO A 207 2.05 10.89 14.58
CA PRO A 207 1.81 9.45 14.57
C PRO A 207 1.49 8.90 15.97
N PHE A 208 0.66 7.88 16.02
CA PHE A 208 0.25 7.22 17.25
C PHE A 208 0.03 5.72 17.02
N LEU A 209 0.20 4.88 18.05
CA LEU A 209 -0.05 3.43 17.92
C LEU A 209 -1.55 3.16 17.91
N ALA A 210 -1.98 2.35 16.94
CA ALA A 210 -3.36 1.91 16.75
C ALA A 210 -3.45 0.36 16.73
N PHE A 211 -4.67 -0.17 16.63
CA PHE A 211 -4.99 -1.57 16.30
C PHE A 211 -4.06 -2.63 16.94
N GLY A 212 -3.45 -3.52 16.16
CA GLY A 212 -2.67 -4.67 16.62
C GLY A 212 -1.39 -4.27 17.35
N SER A 213 -0.79 -3.15 16.96
CA SER A 213 0.40 -2.59 17.61
C SER A 213 0.07 -1.98 18.99
N LEU A 214 -1.05 -1.27 19.10
CA LEU A 214 -1.59 -0.83 20.40
C LEU A 214 -1.97 -2.03 21.28
N LEU A 215 -2.57 -3.06 20.68
CA LEU A 215 -2.91 -4.31 21.37
C LEU A 215 -1.67 -5.02 21.94
N GLY A 216 -0.57 -5.06 21.19
CA GLY A 216 0.72 -5.57 21.65
C GLY A 216 1.29 -4.77 22.82
N ALA A 217 1.21 -3.43 22.72
CA ALA A 217 1.64 -2.50 23.77
C ALA A 217 0.85 -2.70 25.08
N VAL A 218 -0.48 -2.85 24.99
CA VAL A 218 -1.38 -3.05 26.14
C VAL A 218 -1.23 -4.45 26.76
N ARG A 219 -1.19 -5.51 25.94
CA ARG A 219 -1.09 -6.90 26.45
C ARG A 219 0.26 -7.22 27.08
N ASN A 220 1.34 -7.00 26.32
CA ASN A 220 2.67 -7.55 26.62
C ASN A 220 3.79 -6.50 26.63
N GLN A 221 3.49 -5.24 26.32
CA GLN A 221 4.48 -4.19 26.05
C GLN A 221 5.50 -4.58 24.98
N SER A 222 5.07 -5.34 23.96
CA SER A 222 5.91 -5.83 22.85
C SER A 222 5.12 -5.88 21.55
N MET A 223 5.82 -6.08 20.43
CA MET A 223 5.16 -6.56 19.20
C MET A 223 4.47 -7.91 19.47
N ILE A 224 3.38 -8.21 18.76
CA ILE A 224 2.70 -9.51 18.81
C ILE A 224 3.49 -10.49 17.92
N PRO A 225 4.02 -11.62 18.45
CA PRO A 225 4.91 -12.53 17.71
C PRO A 225 4.38 -13.06 16.37
N PHE A 226 3.06 -13.26 16.28
CA PHE A 226 2.37 -13.96 15.20
C PHE A 226 1.59 -13.04 14.25
N THR A 227 1.85 -11.74 14.27
CA THR A 227 1.27 -10.78 13.31
C THR A 227 2.19 -10.58 12.09
N GLU A 228 1.69 -9.91 11.05
CA GLU A 228 2.41 -9.68 9.77
C GLU A 228 2.84 -8.23 9.57
N ASP A 229 2.42 -7.38 10.47
CA ASP A 229 2.16 -5.98 10.25
C ASP A 229 2.41 -5.13 11.50
N VAL A 230 2.36 -3.81 11.28
CA VAL A 230 2.46 -2.78 12.30
C VAL A 230 1.40 -1.73 11.99
N ASP A 231 0.72 -1.22 12.99
CA ASP A 231 -0.38 -0.28 12.85
C ASP A 231 0.00 1.07 13.45
N ILE A 232 0.14 2.08 12.60
CA ILE A 232 0.41 3.45 13.05
C ILE A 232 -0.71 4.34 12.51
N GLY A 233 -1.49 4.92 13.40
CA GLY A 233 -2.40 6.00 13.06
C GLY A 233 -1.63 7.31 12.87
N TYR A 234 -2.15 8.22 12.05
CA TYR A 234 -1.65 9.60 11.95
C TYR A 234 -2.81 10.60 11.89
N VAL A 235 -2.64 11.75 12.53
CA VAL A 235 -3.68 12.80 12.58
C VAL A 235 -3.65 13.67 11.32
N GLY A 236 -4.82 13.87 10.71
CA GLY A 236 -5.03 14.76 9.57
C GLY A 236 -4.61 14.13 8.23
N ASP A 237 -4.48 14.94 7.18
CA ASP A 237 -3.83 14.51 5.96
C ASP A 237 -2.31 14.43 6.14
N MET A 238 -1.68 13.40 5.56
CA MET A 238 -0.25 13.19 5.71
C MET A 238 0.54 14.36 5.11
N VAL A 239 1.12 15.17 5.99
CA VAL A 239 1.88 16.37 5.64
C VAL A 239 3.08 15.96 4.81
N ALA A 240 3.04 16.34 3.53
CA ALA A 240 4.07 16.06 2.54
C ALA A 240 4.46 14.58 2.46
N ALA A 241 3.50 13.68 2.19
CA ALA A 241 3.73 12.24 2.01
C ALA A 241 4.93 11.88 1.11
N GLU A 242 5.18 12.62 0.02
CA GLU A 242 6.38 12.40 -0.82
C GLU A 242 7.72 12.71 -0.12
N ARG A 243 7.74 13.55 0.93
CA ARG A 243 8.91 13.73 1.80
C ARG A 243 9.10 12.53 2.72
N VAL A 244 8.03 12.02 3.34
CA VAL A 244 8.05 10.78 4.16
C VAL A 244 8.60 9.62 3.33
N LYS A 245 8.02 9.40 2.16
CA LYS A 245 8.42 8.39 1.18
C LYS A 245 9.86 8.56 0.71
N LEU A 246 10.34 9.78 0.49
CA LEU A 246 11.74 10.04 0.12
C LEU A 246 12.71 9.76 1.28
N ALA A 247 12.35 10.11 2.51
CA ALA A 247 13.19 9.88 3.69
C ALA A 247 13.29 8.37 4.02
N LEU A 248 12.14 7.68 4.08
CA LEU A 248 12.07 6.21 4.19
C LEU A 248 12.87 5.51 3.08
N ARG A 249 12.76 5.98 1.82
CA ARG A 249 13.54 5.46 0.70
C ARG A 249 15.05 5.69 0.84
N ARG A 250 15.49 6.79 1.47
CA ARG A 250 16.91 7.05 1.78
C ARG A 250 17.45 6.14 2.90
N LYS A 251 16.57 5.55 3.70
CA LYS A 251 16.88 4.50 4.68
C LYS A 251 16.72 3.07 4.12
N GLY A 252 16.13 2.92 2.93
CA GLY A 252 15.95 1.65 2.25
C GLY A 252 14.62 0.96 2.53
N TYR A 253 13.59 1.72 2.88
CA TYR A 253 12.21 1.26 2.93
C TYR A 253 11.45 1.66 1.65
N HIS A 254 10.38 0.92 1.34
CA HIS A 254 9.48 1.21 0.22
C HIS A 254 8.13 1.64 0.78
N MET A 255 7.68 2.83 0.40
CA MET A 255 6.39 3.39 0.80
C MET A 255 5.50 3.59 -0.42
N PHE A 256 4.30 3.03 -0.37
CA PHE A 256 3.32 3.01 -1.45
C PHE A 256 1.89 3.20 -0.90
N TYR A 257 0.93 3.40 -1.80
CA TYR A 257 -0.48 3.52 -1.45
C TYR A 257 -1.26 2.34 -2.03
N LEU A 258 -2.06 1.70 -1.18
CA LEU A 258 -3.01 0.65 -1.53
C LEU A 258 -4.16 0.74 -0.53
N ASP A 259 -5.12 1.63 -0.84
CA ASP A 259 -6.29 2.04 -0.03
C ASP A 259 -5.94 2.80 1.27
N ILE A 260 -4.81 2.44 1.88
CA ILE A 260 -4.06 3.16 2.90
C ILE A 260 -2.59 3.30 2.47
N TRP A 261 -1.84 4.15 3.18
CA TRP A 261 -0.40 4.20 3.02
C TRP A 261 0.25 2.98 3.68
N ARG A 262 1.21 2.36 3.00
CA ARG A 262 1.92 1.18 3.46
C ARG A 262 3.43 1.34 3.35
N VAL A 263 4.17 0.73 4.26
CA VAL A 263 5.64 0.74 4.26
C VAL A 263 6.20 -0.67 4.49
N CYS A 264 7.19 -1.09 3.70
CA CYS A 264 7.89 -2.36 3.90
C CYS A 264 9.41 -2.21 3.72
N VAL A 265 10.17 -3.23 4.08
CA VAL A 265 11.63 -3.29 3.83
C VAL A 265 11.87 -3.39 2.33
N ALA A 266 12.73 -2.55 1.75
CA ALA A 266 13.06 -2.62 0.33
C ALA A 266 14.37 -3.41 0.09
N PRO A 267 14.59 -3.94 -1.13
CA PRO A 267 15.84 -4.57 -1.56
C PRO A 267 17.11 -3.72 -1.42
N THR A 268 16.96 -2.41 -1.17
CA THR A 268 18.06 -1.47 -0.95
C THR A 268 18.40 -1.23 0.53
N HIS A 269 17.66 -1.83 1.47
CA HIS A 269 17.90 -1.68 2.92
C HIS A 269 19.30 -2.18 3.33
N PRO A 270 20.02 -1.54 4.28
CA PRO A 270 21.34 -2.01 4.74
C PRO A 270 21.38 -3.49 5.17
N LEU A 271 20.31 -3.98 5.81
CA LEU A 271 20.17 -5.40 6.20
C LEU A 271 19.59 -6.31 5.10
N ALA A 272 19.34 -5.83 3.88
CA ALA A 272 18.64 -6.62 2.86
C ALA A 272 19.36 -7.94 2.52
N GLY A 273 20.69 -7.98 2.55
CA GLY A 273 21.46 -9.22 2.33
C GLY A 273 21.32 -10.27 3.44
N HIS A 274 20.91 -9.86 4.64
CA HIS A 274 20.69 -10.73 5.80
C HIS A 274 19.21 -11.13 5.96
N LEU A 275 18.28 -10.24 5.63
CA LEU A 275 16.83 -10.46 5.78
C LEU A 275 16.20 -11.21 4.59
N TYR A 276 16.82 -11.18 3.42
CA TYR A 276 16.24 -11.72 2.19
C TYR A 276 16.14 -13.24 2.18
N ASP A 277 14.93 -13.75 1.98
CA ASP A 277 14.68 -15.17 1.70
C ASP A 277 14.40 -15.40 0.20
N PRO A 278 15.30 -16.09 -0.53
CA PRO A 278 15.12 -16.41 -1.95
C PRO A 278 14.13 -17.56 -2.23
N SER A 279 13.62 -18.24 -1.20
CA SER A 279 12.66 -19.34 -1.33
C SER A 279 11.19 -18.89 -1.31
N LEU A 280 10.93 -17.69 -0.76
CA LEU A 280 9.62 -17.05 -0.84
C LEU A 280 9.40 -16.42 -2.23
N PRO A 281 8.16 -16.31 -2.73
CA PRO A 281 7.88 -15.55 -3.95
C PRO A 281 7.98 -14.03 -3.71
N ILE A 282 8.01 -13.24 -4.79
CA ILE A 282 7.61 -11.82 -4.71
C ILE A 282 6.16 -11.78 -4.23
N SER A 283 5.91 -11.02 -3.16
CA SER A 283 4.55 -10.82 -2.66
C SER A 283 3.80 -9.77 -3.48
N ASP A 284 2.54 -10.07 -3.76
CA ASP A 284 1.51 -9.19 -4.30
C ASP A 284 0.52 -8.70 -3.21
N SER A 285 0.77 -9.10 -1.96
CA SER A 285 -0.22 -9.18 -0.88
C SER A 285 0.44 -9.05 0.51
N PHE A 286 -0.27 -9.43 1.57
CA PHE A 286 0.12 -9.25 2.98
C PHE A 286 1.20 -10.22 3.50
N ALA A 287 1.92 -10.92 2.61
CA ALA A 287 2.83 -12.02 2.97
C ALA A 287 4.28 -11.61 3.32
N VAL A 288 4.53 -10.31 3.45
CA VAL A 288 5.83 -9.67 3.81
C VAL A 288 5.66 -8.85 5.08
N PRO A 289 6.73 -8.47 5.81
CA PRO A 289 6.60 -7.56 6.95
C PRO A 289 6.33 -6.12 6.45
N TYR A 290 5.22 -5.52 6.87
CA TYR A 290 4.82 -4.15 6.52
C TYR A 290 4.34 -3.32 7.72
N VAL A 291 4.05 -2.05 7.45
CA VAL A 291 3.36 -1.09 8.31
C VAL A 291 2.14 -0.58 7.54
N ASP A 292 0.96 -0.64 8.16
CA ASP A 292 -0.24 0.05 7.71
C ASP A 292 -0.39 1.39 8.43
N LEU A 293 -0.66 2.43 7.62
CA LEU A 293 -0.77 3.81 8.08
C LEU A 293 -2.20 4.33 7.93
N TYR A 294 -2.89 4.46 9.06
CA TYR A 294 -4.30 4.79 9.12
C TYR A 294 -4.51 6.29 9.36
N LYS A 295 -5.32 6.93 8.54
CA LYS A 295 -5.72 8.33 8.75
C LYS A 295 -6.71 8.45 9.91
N MET A 296 -6.51 9.43 10.79
CA MET A 296 -7.50 9.83 11.77
C MET A 296 -7.78 11.33 11.67
N THR A 297 -9.05 11.72 11.50
CA THR A 297 -9.46 13.12 11.30
C THR A 297 -10.54 13.54 12.28
N GLN A 298 -10.47 14.77 12.76
CA GLN A 298 -11.53 15.35 13.58
C GLN A 298 -12.73 15.72 12.71
N THR A 299 -13.94 15.36 13.16
CA THR A 299 -15.21 15.69 12.51
C THR A 299 -15.68 17.11 12.90
N GLU A 300 -16.73 17.60 12.26
CA GLU A 300 -17.37 18.88 12.63
C GLU A 300 -17.95 18.88 14.06
N SER A 301 -18.30 17.72 14.63
CA SER A 301 -18.74 17.61 16.03
C SER A 301 -17.59 17.69 17.04
N GLY A 302 -16.34 17.61 16.56
CA GLY A 302 -15.14 17.49 17.38
C GLY A 302 -14.77 16.05 17.74
N ASP A 303 -15.58 15.05 17.39
CA ASP A 303 -15.24 13.63 17.49
C ASP A 303 -14.23 13.22 16.40
N TRP A 304 -13.82 11.96 16.35
CA TRP A 304 -12.76 11.49 15.45
C TRP A 304 -13.21 10.37 14.54
N ASP A 305 -13.04 10.54 13.24
CA ASP A 305 -13.14 9.48 12.24
C ASP A 305 -11.78 8.77 12.14
N MET A 306 -11.76 7.47 12.46
CA MET A 306 -10.61 6.59 12.33
C MET A 306 -10.78 5.69 11.09
N GLN A 307 -9.80 5.73 10.18
CA GLN A 307 -9.80 4.87 8.99
C GLN A 307 -9.70 3.37 9.37
N GLU A 308 -10.43 2.53 8.61
CA GLU A 308 -10.61 1.08 8.83
C GLU A 308 -11.19 0.66 10.21
N MET A 309 -11.74 1.59 11.01
CA MET A 309 -12.39 1.26 12.28
C MET A 309 -13.83 0.77 12.09
N GLU A 310 -14.13 -0.46 12.51
CA GLU A 310 -15.47 -1.06 12.51
C GLU A 310 -16.05 -1.17 13.95
N GLY A 311 -16.06 -0.05 14.67
CA GLY A 311 -16.56 0.02 16.05
C GLY A 311 -18.09 0.00 16.17
N SER A 312 -18.59 0.06 17.40
CA SER A 312 -20.03 0.10 17.71
C SER A 312 -20.76 1.32 17.13
N ASN A 313 -20.01 2.39 16.85
CA ASN A 313 -20.45 3.60 16.18
C ASN A 313 -19.77 3.76 14.79
N GLY A 314 -19.46 2.64 14.14
CA GLY A 314 -18.64 2.59 12.93
C GLY A 314 -17.25 3.18 13.16
N ARG A 315 -16.84 4.10 12.29
CA ARG A 315 -15.52 4.74 12.34
C ARG A 315 -15.37 5.86 13.38
N ILE A 316 -16.46 6.26 14.06
CA ILE A 316 -16.50 7.49 14.84
C ILE A 316 -16.23 7.25 16.34
N LEU A 317 -15.09 7.74 16.81
CA LEU A 317 -14.62 7.67 18.19
C LEU A 317 -14.89 9.00 18.95
N PRO A 318 -15.46 8.98 20.17
CA PRO A 318 -15.75 10.20 20.92
C PRO A 318 -14.50 11.03 21.26
N TYR A 319 -14.58 12.36 21.16
CA TYR A 319 -13.46 13.28 21.46
C TYR A 319 -12.73 12.96 22.76
N LYS A 320 -13.49 12.72 23.84
CA LYS A 320 -12.95 12.45 25.19
C LYS A 320 -12.24 11.10 25.34
N LYS A 321 -12.39 10.20 24.37
CA LYS A 321 -11.71 8.89 24.31
C LYS A 321 -10.43 8.94 23.48
N VAL A 322 -10.32 9.91 22.58
CA VAL A 322 -9.14 10.11 21.72
C VAL A 322 -8.18 11.16 22.29
N TRP A 323 -8.67 12.31 22.76
CA TRP A 323 -7.81 13.46 23.11
C TRP A 323 -7.88 13.88 24.60
N PRO A 324 -6.76 14.34 25.22
CA PRO A 324 -5.39 14.34 24.69
C PRO A 324 -4.82 12.93 24.58
N PHE A 325 -3.84 12.74 23.70
CA PHE A 325 -3.14 11.46 23.57
C PHE A 325 -2.51 11.01 24.90
N SER A 326 -2.46 9.69 25.08
CA SER A 326 -1.77 9.02 26.19
C SER A 326 -0.48 8.35 25.70
N LEU A 327 0.30 7.77 26.62
CA LEU A 327 1.53 7.06 26.29
C LEU A 327 1.43 5.58 26.65
N VAL A 328 1.78 4.71 25.70
CA VAL A 328 1.98 3.27 25.88
C VAL A 328 3.44 2.90 25.62
N LYS A 329 3.82 1.65 25.90
CA LYS A 329 5.20 1.17 25.69
C LYS A 329 5.28 -0.07 24.84
N ILE A 330 6.27 -0.11 23.95
CA ILE A 330 6.75 -1.32 23.27
C ILE A 330 8.25 -1.44 23.51
N ASN A 331 8.69 -2.58 24.04
CA ASN A 331 10.08 -2.90 24.37
C ASN A 331 10.78 -1.78 25.18
N GLY A 332 10.04 -1.16 26.11
CA GLY A 332 10.50 -0.07 26.98
C GLY A 332 10.46 1.34 26.38
N MET A 333 10.33 1.50 25.05
CA MET A 333 10.16 2.79 24.38
C MET A 333 8.72 3.27 24.46
N ALA A 334 8.52 4.58 24.67
CA ALA A 334 7.20 5.19 24.81
C ALA A 334 6.71 5.76 23.48
N PHE A 335 5.42 5.56 23.19
CA PHE A 335 4.76 6.04 21.97
C PHE A 335 3.41 6.66 22.32
N GLU A 336 2.99 7.66 21.55
CA GLU A 336 1.65 8.22 21.68
C GLU A 336 0.58 7.23 21.21
N THR A 337 -0.59 7.29 21.83
CA THR A 337 -1.82 6.62 21.42
C THR A 337 -3.02 7.44 21.89
N VAL A 338 -4.23 7.00 21.57
CA VAL A 338 -5.48 7.61 22.05
C VAL A 338 -5.51 7.75 23.58
N ARG A 339 -6.33 8.68 24.10
CA ARG A 339 -6.48 8.90 25.55
C ARG A 339 -6.88 7.65 26.32
N ASP A 340 -7.74 6.82 25.73
CA ASP A 340 -8.35 5.64 26.33
C ASP A 340 -8.11 4.40 25.45
N PRO A 341 -6.95 3.74 25.59
CA PRO A 341 -6.59 2.55 24.81
C PRO A 341 -7.56 1.39 24.98
N ASP A 342 -8.05 1.18 26.21
CA ASP A 342 -9.02 0.12 26.53
C ASP A 342 -10.31 0.28 25.74
N PHE A 343 -10.83 1.51 25.67
CA PHE A 343 -12.00 1.82 24.84
C PHE A 343 -11.73 1.56 23.36
N PHE A 344 -10.61 2.07 22.81
CA PHE A 344 -10.29 1.88 21.39
C PHE A 344 -10.15 0.40 21.02
N LEU A 345 -9.47 -0.39 21.84
CA LEU A 345 -9.31 -1.83 21.60
C LEU A 345 -10.62 -2.60 21.80
N THR A 346 -11.51 -2.14 22.69
CA THR A 346 -12.86 -2.68 22.84
C THR A 346 -13.73 -2.40 21.61
N GLU A 347 -13.66 -1.19 21.04
CA GLU A 347 -14.36 -0.86 19.79
C GLU A 347 -13.79 -1.67 18.61
N ALA A 348 -12.47 -1.79 18.49
CA ALA A 348 -11.83 -2.48 17.37
C ALA A 348 -11.95 -4.02 17.40
N TYR A 349 -12.01 -4.65 18.58
CA TYR A 349 -11.87 -6.11 18.73
C TYR A 349 -12.91 -6.77 19.65
N GLY A 350 -13.79 -5.99 20.28
CA GLY A 350 -14.81 -6.45 21.24
C GLY A 350 -14.34 -6.50 22.69
N LEU A 351 -15.28 -6.80 23.61
CA LEU A 351 -15.02 -6.85 25.06
C LEU A 351 -13.99 -7.91 25.48
N ASP A 352 -13.78 -8.94 24.66
CA ASP A 352 -12.81 -10.01 24.90
C ASP A 352 -11.44 -9.72 24.26
N TYR A 353 -11.16 -8.48 23.84
CA TYR A 353 -9.93 -8.10 23.11
C TYR A 353 -8.63 -8.52 23.81
N MET A 354 -8.61 -8.71 25.13
CA MET A 354 -7.41 -9.19 25.85
C MET A 354 -7.13 -10.68 25.64
N THR A 355 -8.11 -11.48 25.20
CA THR A 355 -7.96 -12.92 24.94
C THR A 355 -7.30 -13.15 23.59
N PRO A 356 -6.15 -13.85 23.50
CA PRO A 356 -5.57 -14.22 22.22
C PRO A 356 -6.50 -15.19 21.48
N LYS A 357 -7.09 -14.72 20.39
CA LYS A 357 -7.81 -15.57 19.44
C LYS A 357 -6.77 -16.18 18.50
N PRO A 358 -6.63 -17.52 18.43
CA PRO A 358 -5.80 -18.14 17.41
C PRO A 358 -6.29 -17.68 16.04
N ARG A 359 -5.37 -17.28 15.14
CA ARG A 359 -5.71 -17.31 13.72
C ARG A 359 -5.90 -18.79 13.39
N ASN A 360 -7.15 -19.22 13.18
CA ASN A 360 -7.39 -20.51 12.56
C ASN A 360 -6.65 -20.49 11.21
N GLU A 361 -5.90 -21.54 10.90
CA GLU A 361 -5.47 -21.83 9.53
C GLU A 361 -6.71 -22.26 8.72
N SER A 362 -7.65 -21.32 8.52
CA SER A 362 -8.76 -21.54 7.62
C SER A 362 -8.19 -21.68 6.20
N PRO A 363 -8.64 -22.67 5.41
CA PRO A 363 -8.18 -22.82 4.01
C PRO A 363 -8.55 -21.61 3.13
N GLU A 364 -9.40 -20.71 3.63
CA GLU A 364 -9.69 -19.38 3.08
C GLU A 364 -8.46 -18.44 3.03
N SER A 365 -7.39 -18.74 3.79
CA SER A 365 -6.08 -18.06 3.66
C SER A 365 -5.22 -18.56 2.49
N LEU A 366 -5.71 -19.54 1.71
CA LEU A 366 -5.03 -20.08 0.51
C LEU A 366 -5.72 -19.68 -0.81
N GLU A 367 -6.88 -19.03 -0.76
CA GLU A 367 -7.51 -18.41 -1.94
C GLU A 367 -7.50 -16.88 -1.77
N PRO A 368 -6.94 -16.12 -2.72
CA PRO A 368 -7.13 -14.68 -2.74
C PRO A 368 -8.59 -14.39 -3.12
N GLU A 369 -9.45 -14.16 -2.12
CA GLU A 369 -10.74 -13.52 -2.32
C GLU A 369 -10.49 -12.17 -3.01
N ALA A 370 -10.79 -12.09 -4.31
CA ALA A 370 -10.71 -10.85 -5.05
C ALA A 370 -11.63 -9.82 -4.38
N PRO A 371 -11.16 -8.60 -4.09
CA PRO A 371 -11.96 -7.60 -3.38
C PRO A 371 -13.29 -7.35 -4.09
N LYS A 372 -14.39 -7.60 -3.36
CA LYS A 372 -15.76 -7.34 -3.82
C LYS A 372 -16.04 -5.84 -3.71
N TYR A 373 -15.58 -5.07 -4.70
CA TYR A 373 -15.94 -3.66 -4.81
C TYR A 373 -17.43 -3.50 -5.17
N PRO A 374 -18.13 -2.49 -4.62
CA PRO A 374 -19.41 -1.99 -5.14
C PRO A 374 -19.25 -1.22 -6.47
#